data_AF-A0A218ZJX9-F1
#
_entry.id   AF-A0A218ZJX9-F1
#
_cell.length_a   1.000
_cell.length_b   1.000
_cell.length_c   1.000
_cell.angle_alpha   90.00
_cell.angle_beta   90.00
_cell.angle_gamma   90.00
#
_symmetry.space_group_name_H-M   'P 1'
#
loop_
_entity.id
_entity.type
_entity.pdbx_description
1 polymer ?
#
loop_
_entity_poly.entity_id
_entity_poly.type
_entity_poly.pdbx_seq_one_letter_code
_entity_poly.pdbx_strand_id
1 'polypeptide(L)' 'MKIANTTNKLQKLSYNLTEAKRSVLEKMAQSEKKSVAQIAKELKKTRGMIYQHLRELRDTGYIDEKFNITEAGRLALL' A
#
# COMPACT_ATOMS: atom_id res chain seq x y z
N MET A 1 9.87 14.39 28.14
CA MET A 1 10.76 13.58 27.26
C MET A 1 9.88 12.79 26.28
N LYS A 2 9.69 13.25 25.05
CA LYS A 2 8.85 12.61 24.02
C LYS A 2 9.71 12.30 22.78
N ILE A 3 10.38 11.15 22.77
CA ILE A 3 11.17 10.69 21.60
C ILE A 3 11.03 9.18 21.32
N ALA A 4 10.02 8.51 21.87
CA ALA A 4 9.86 7.05 21.70
C ALA A 4 8.77 6.61 20.68
N ASN A 5 7.87 7.51 20.23
CA ASN A 5 6.68 7.07 19.48
C ASN A 5 6.82 7.08 17.95
N THR A 6 7.78 7.82 17.39
CA THR A 6 7.92 7.93 15.92
C THR A 6 8.69 6.74 15.34
N THR A 7 9.73 6.27 16.03
CA THR A 7 10.62 5.18 15.60
C THR A 7 9.89 3.84 15.51
N ASN A 8 8.95 3.57 16.44
CA ASN A 8 8.18 2.34 16.46
C ASN A 8 7.14 2.26 15.32
N LYS A 9 6.55 3.40 14.95
CA LYS A 9 5.54 3.47 13.88
C LYS A 9 6.16 3.20 12.50
N LEU A 10 7.35 3.72 12.23
CA LEU A 10 8.12 3.48 11.00
C LEU A 10 8.59 2.03 10.88
N GLN A 11 9.04 1.41 11.98
CA GLN A 11 9.40 -0.01 12.00
C GLN A 11 8.18 -0.92 11.78
N LYS A 12 7.01 -0.60 12.36
CA LYS A 12 5.77 -1.35 12.07
C LYS A 12 5.30 -1.26 10.61
N LEU A 13 5.58 -0.14 9.94
CA LEU A 13 5.28 0.04 8.53
C LEU A 13 6.13 -0.94 7.70
N SER A 14 7.45 -0.95 7.86
CA SER A 14 8.35 -1.77 7.01
C SER A 14 8.14 -3.28 7.12
N TYR A 15 7.83 -3.81 8.31
CA TYR A 15 7.62 -5.26 8.49
C TYR A 15 6.35 -5.81 7.82
N ASN A 16 5.39 -4.95 7.45
CA ASN A 16 4.09 -5.38 6.94
C ASN A 16 3.93 -5.24 5.42
N LEU A 17 4.93 -4.72 4.70
CA LEU A 17 4.84 -4.59 3.24
C LEU A 17 5.44 -5.82 2.54
N THR A 18 4.61 -6.84 2.33
CA THR A 18 5.00 -8.01 1.53
C THR A 18 5.15 -7.65 0.05
N GLU A 19 5.89 -8.46 -0.72
CA GLU A 19 6.06 -8.24 -2.18
C GLU A 19 4.71 -8.10 -2.90
N ALA A 20 3.74 -8.96 -2.56
CA ALA A 20 2.41 -8.89 -3.18
C ALA A 20 1.70 -7.55 -2.91
N LYS A 21 1.83 -7.00 -1.70
CA LYS A 21 1.29 -5.68 -1.35
C LYS A 21 2.09 -4.55 -2.00
N ARG A 22 3.41 -4.68 -2.06
CA ARG A 22 4.29 -3.72 -2.76
C ARG A 22 3.92 -3.62 -4.23
N SER A 23 3.71 -4.74 -4.92
CA SER A 23 3.29 -4.72 -6.33
C SER A 23 1.93 -4.04 -6.55
N VAL A 24 0.99 -4.18 -5.60
CA VAL A 24 -0.29 -3.44 -5.66
C VAL A 24 -0.03 -1.94 -5.49
N LEU A 25 0.77 -1.55 -4.51
CA LEU A 25 1.11 -0.16 -4.21
C LEU A 25 1.86 0.50 -5.37
N GLU A 26 2.81 -0.20 -6.01
CA GLU A 26 3.51 0.24 -7.22
C GLU A 26 2.55 0.51 -8.37
N LYS A 27 1.57 -0.36 -8.60
CA LYS A 27 0.55 -0.16 -9.65
C LYS A 27 -0.34 1.05 -9.37
N MET A 28 -0.63 1.34 -8.11
CA MET A 28 -1.39 2.53 -7.71
C MET A 28 -0.58 3.83 -7.83
N ALA A 29 0.73 3.76 -7.66
CA ALA A 29 1.64 4.91 -7.73
C ALA A 29 1.95 5.35 -9.18
N GLN A 30 1.50 4.59 -10.18
CA GLN A 30 1.69 4.95 -11.58
C GLN A 30 0.91 6.23 -11.94
N SER A 31 1.46 7.01 -12.86
CA SER A 31 0.88 8.30 -13.29
C SER A 31 -0.53 8.15 -13.86
N GLU A 32 -0.82 7.01 -14.49
CA GLU A 32 -2.15 6.64 -14.96
C GLU A 32 -2.94 5.95 -13.85
N LYS A 33 -4.10 6.50 -13.48
CA LYS A 33 -5.01 5.87 -12.52
C LYS A 33 -5.55 4.55 -13.08
N LYS A 34 -5.27 3.45 -12.40
CA LYS A 34 -5.75 2.11 -12.76
C LYS A 34 -6.92 1.68 -11.88
N SER A 35 -7.94 1.11 -12.51
CA SER A 35 -9.00 0.41 -11.78
C SER A 35 -8.48 -0.86 -11.12
N VAL A 36 -9.18 -1.31 -10.06
CA VAL A 36 -8.88 -2.58 -9.38
C VAL A 36 -8.89 -3.77 -10.36
N ALA A 37 -9.76 -3.75 -11.36
CA ALA A 37 -9.83 -4.79 -12.38
C ALA A 37 -8.58 -4.82 -13.28
N GLN A 38 -8.04 -3.66 -13.65
CA GLN A 38 -6.79 -3.56 -14.42
C GLN A 38 -5.61 -4.05 -13.59
N ILE A 39 -5.50 -3.62 -12.33
CA ILE A 39 -4.45 -4.07 -11.41
C ILE A 39 -4.49 -5.59 -11.24
N ALA A 40 -5.69 -6.17 -11.05
CA ALA A 40 -5.88 -7.61 -10.93
C ALA A 40 -5.39 -8.36 -12.18
N LYS A 41 -5.75 -7.88 -13.38
CA LYS A 41 -5.32 -8.45 -14.66
C LYS A 41 -3.81 -8.42 -14.82
N GLU A 42 -3.18 -7.26 -14.56
CA GLU A 42 -1.73 -7.09 -14.71
C GLU A 42 -0.92 -7.93 -13.72
N LEU A 43 -1.40 -8.05 -12.48
CA LEU A 43 -0.74 -8.85 -11.44
C LEU A 43 -1.12 -10.33 -11.49
N LYS A 44 -1.95 -10.77 -12.45
CA LYS A 44 -2.49 -12.13 -12.55
C LYS A 44 -3.10 -12.63 -11.23
N LYS A 45 -3.87 -11.75 -10.56
CA LYS A 45 -4.55 -12.02 -9.29
C LYS A 45 -6.07 -11.87 -9.44
N THR A 46 -6.83 -12.47 -8.53
CA THR A 46 -8.27 -12.23 -8.48
C THR A 46 -8.57 -10.82 -7.97
N ARG A 47 -9.73 -10.26 -8.35
CA ARG A 47 -10.18 -8.96 -7.81
C ARG A 47 -10.29 -8.99 -6.27
N GLY A 48 -10.73 -10.11 -5.71
CA GLY A 48 -10.84 -10.29 -4.25
C GLY A 48 -9.48 -10.17 -3.54
N MET A 49 -8.41 -10.74 -4.12
CA MET A 49 -7.06 -10.58 -3.59
C MET A 49 -6.58 -9.13 -3.67
N ILE A 50 -6.86 -8.41 -4.75
CA ILE A 50 -6.52 -6.99 -4.84
C ILE A 50 -7.26 -6.19 -3.77
N TYR A 51 -8.56 -6.39 -3.60
CA TYR A 51 -9.32 -5.73 -2.54
C TYR A 51 -8.80 -6.06 -1.13
N GLN A 52 -8.37 -7.30 -0.88
CA GLN A 52 -7.74 -7.68 0.38
C GLN A 52 -6.44 -6.90 0.61
N HIS A 53 -5.55 -6.86 -0.37
CA HIS A 53 -4.30 -6.10 -0.25
C HIS A 53 -4.55 -4.59 -0.10
N LEU A 54 -5.55 -4.02 -0.79
CA LEU A 54 -5.93 -2.62 -0.59
C LEU A 54 -6.39 -2.34 0.84
N ARG A 55 -7.20 -3.24 1.44
CA ARG A 55 -7.58 -3.12 2.86
C ARG A 55 -6.36 -3.13 3.77
N GLU A 56 -5.45 -4.09 3.58
CA GLU A 56 -4.23 -4.19 4.38
C GLU A 56 -3.30 -2.98 4.22
N LEU A 57 -3.17 -2.45 2.99
CA LEU A 57 -2.40 -1.23 2.70
C LEU A 57 -3.04 0.00 3.36
N ARG A 58 -4.37 0.04 3.47
CA ARG A 58 -5.08 1.12 4.16
C ARG A 58 -4.91 1.02 5.67
N ASP A 59 -5.07 -0.18 6.23
CA ASP A 59 -4.95 -0.43 7.66
C ASP A 59 -3.52 -0.12 8.18
N THR A 60 -2.53 -0.24 7.29
CA THR A 60 -1.14 0.17 7.54
C THR A 60 -0.86 1.64 7.25
N GLY A 61 -1.78 2.36 6.61
CA GLY A 61 -1.65 3.80 6.32
C GLY A 61 -0.87 4.13 5.05
N TYR A 62 -0.59 3.15 4.19
CA TYR A 62 0.02 3.38 2.88
C TYR A 62 -0.95 3.97 1.85
N ILE A 63 -2.25 3.73 2.03
CA ILE A 63 -3.32 4.36 1.26
C ILE A 63 -4.41 4.90 2.18
N ASP A 64 -5.17 5.88 1.72
CA ASP A 64 -6.29 6.47 2.48
C ASP A 64 -7.62 5.73 2.23
N GLU A 65 -8.69 6.16 2.92
CA GLU A 65 -10.05 5.59 2.77
C GLU A 65 -10.63 5.73 1.36
N LYS A 66 -10.07 6.63 0.54
CA LYS A 66 -10.46 6.84 -0.86
C LYS A 66 -9.52 6.08 -1.82
N PHE A 67 -8.69 5.18 -1.31
CA PHE A 67 -7.67 4.44 -2.04
C PHE A 67 -6.65 5.31 -2.79
N ASN A 68 -6.32 6.50 -2.27
CA ASN A 68 -5.19 7.29 -2.75
C ASN A 68 -3.92 6.94 -1.98
N ILE A 69 -2.78 6.96 -2.65
CA ILE A 69 -1.48 6.72 -2.01
C ILE A 69 -1.11 7.88 -1.07
N THR A 70 -0.78 7.54 0.18
CA THR A 70 -0.34 8.52 1.19
C THR A 70 1.14 8.83 1.02
N GLU A 71 1.65 9.79 1.80
CA GLU A 71 3.09 10.05 1.85
C GLU A 71 3.88 8.84 2.37
N ALA A 72 3.38 8.14 3.39
CA ALA A 72 3.99 6.91 3.88
C ALA A 72 4.02 5.83 2.79
N GLY A 73 2.96 5.73 1.97
CA GLY A 73 2.90 4.82 0.83
C GLY A 73 3.97 5.13 -0.23
N ARG A 74 4.18 6.41 -0.54
CA ARG A 74 5.25 6.84 -1.45
C ARG A 74 6.64 6.52 -0.90
N LEU A 75 6.89 6.85 0.37
CA LEU A 75 8.17 6.59 1.03
C LEU A 75 8.49 5.10 1.11
N ALA A 76 7.48 4.23 1.22
CA ALA A 76 7.67 2.78 1.26
C ALA A 76 8.06 2.14 -0.09
N LEU A 77 8.02 2.91 -1.18
CA LEU A 77 8.46 2.47 -2.50
C LEU A 77 9.91 2.88 -2.84
N LEU A 78 10.54 3.75 -2.03
CA LEU A 78 11.95 4.14 -2.15
C LEU A 78 12.88 3.03 -1.66
#